data_AF-A0A537ZA09-F1
#
_entry.id   AF-A0A537ZA09-F1
#
_cell.length_a   1.000
_cell.length_b   1.000
_cell.length_c   1.000
_cell.angle_alpha   90.00
_cell.angle_beta   90.00
_cell.angle_gamma   90.00
#
_symmetry.space_group_name_H-M   'P 1'
#
loop_
_entity.id
_entity.type
_entity.pdbx_description
1 polymer ?
#
loop_
_entity_poly.entity_id
_entity_poly.type
_entity_poly.pdbx_seq_one_letter_code
_entity_poly.pdbx_strand_id
1 'polypeptide(L)'
;MASMQRTVARRHEAAEGLTLIEMLIVVLLLGVLATIVLLGISAFQGTGEHQACTATSKTVEGAAAGYYSKNGSWPTVAQLTGASPPYL
;
A
#
# COMPACT_ATOMS: atom_id res chain seq x y z
N MET A 1 -59.77 12.86 35.35
CA MET A 1 -58.43 13.48 35.21
C MET A 1 -57.39 12.42 35.51
N ALA A 2 -56.94 11.68 34.48
CA ALA A 2 -55.86 10.70 34.62
C ALA A 2 -54.55 11.37 34.22
N SER A 3 -53.70 11.70 35.20
CA SER A 3 -52.37 12.25 34.97
C SER A 3 -51.39 11.11 34.65
N MET A 4 -51.11 10.94 33.37
CA MET A 4 -50.06 10.06 32.84
C MET A 4 -48.69 10.70 33.11
N GLN A 5 -48.06 10.34 34.23
CA GLN A 5 -46.67 10.73 34.51
C GLN A 5 -45.73 9.77 33.77
N ARG A 6 -45.13 10.26 32.69
CA ARG A 6 -44.05 9.57 31.97
C ARG A 6 -42.76 9.69 32.77
N THR A 7 -42.38 8.63 33.49
CA THR A 7 -41.06 8.50 34.08
C THR A 7 -40.05 8.16 32.97
N VAL A 8 -39.34 9.18 32.50
CA VAL A 8 -38.17 9.02 31.63
C VAL A 8 -37.02 8.50 32.48
N ALA A 9 -36.87 7.18 32.56
CA ALA A 9 -35.67 6.55 33.12
C ALA A 9 -34.51 6.78 32.16
N ARG A 10 -33.66 7.77 32.45
CA ARG A 10 -32.36 7.94 31.77
C ARG A 10 -31.52 6.71 32.10
N ARG A 11 -31.27 5.85 31.10
CA ARG A 11 -30.22 4.85 31.18
C ARG A 11 -28.89 5.61 31.15
N HIS A 12 -28.22 5.71 32.30
CA HIS A 12 -26.80 5.96 32.31
C HIS A 12 -26.16 4.73 31.69
N GLU A 13 -25.85 4.79 30.40
CA GLU A 13 -24.94 3.85 29.77
C GLU A 13 -23.60 4.04 30.47
N ALA A 14 -23.21 3.05 31.28
CA ALA A 14 -21.92 3.06 31.94
C ALA A 14 -20.86 3.11 30.85
N ALA A 15 -20.17 4.25 30.72
CA ALA A 15 -18.95 4.31 29.92
C ALA A 15 -17.92 3.44 30.63
N GLU A 16 -17.78 2.20 30.20
CA GLU A 16 -16.74 1.30 30.69
C GLU A 16 -15.37 1.89 30.31
N GLY A 17 -14.59 2.25 31.34
CA GLY A 17 -13.23 2.74 31.18
C GLY A 17 -12.27 1.60 30.87
N LEU A 18 -11.42 1.78 29.87
CA LEU A 18 -10.33 0.90 29.49
C LEU A 18 -9.39 0.62 30.68
N THR A 19 -9.02 -0.64 30.89
CA THR A 19 -8.18 -0.99 32.04
C THR A 19 -6.70 -0.66 31.77
N LEU A 20 -5.93 -0.31 32.81
CA LEU A 20 -4.50 0.00 32.64
C LEU A 20 -3.69 -1.19 32.12
N ILE A 21 -4.06 -2.40 32.53
CA ILE A 21 -3.42 -3.63 32.07
C ILE A 21 -3.65 -3.87 30.57
N GLU A 22 -4.77 -3.40 30.04
CA GLU A 22 -5.13 -3.54 28.64
C GLU A 22 -4.22 -2.67 27.77
N MET A 23 -3.97 -1.42 28.18
CA MET A 23 -3.00 -0.57 27.50
C MET A 23 -1.56 -1.06 27.69
N LEU A 24 -1.22 -1.63 28.85
CA LEU A 24 0.09 -2.22 29.10
C LEU A 24 0.40 -3.37 28.14
N ILE A 25 -0.54 -4.32 28.00
CA ILE A 25 -0.36 -5.46 27.10
C ILE A 25 -0.35 -4.97 25.64
N VAL A 26 -1.17 -3.99 25.27
CA VAL A 26 -1.19 -3.43 23.91
C VAL A 26 0.16 -2.83 23.54
N VAL A 27 0.74 -1.96 24.37
CA VAL A 27 2.05 -1.36 24.04
C VAL A 27 3.18 -2.39 24.08
N LEU A 28 3.08 -3.41 24.93
CA LEU A 28 4.01 -4.54 24.97
C LEU A 28 3.96 -5.33 23.64
N LEU A 29 2.77 -5.69 23.17
CA LEU A 29 2.59 -6.40 21.90
C LEU A 29 3.02 -5.55 20.71
N LEU A 30 2.64 -4.27 20.68
CA LEU A 30 3.07 -3.35 19.62
C LEU A 30 4.60 -3.18 19.60
N GLY A 31 5.26 -3.17 20.76
CA GLY A 31 6.72 -3.13 20.85
C GLY A 31 7.39 -4.35 20.21
N VAL A 32 6.90 -5.56 20.52
CA VAL A 32 7.42 -6.81 19.92
C VAL A 32 7.17 -6.82 18.42
N LEU A 33 5.94 -6.52 17.97
CA LEU A 33 5.60 -6.50 16.55
C LEU A 33 6.42 -5.47 15.77
N ALA A 34 6.65 -4.28 16.32
CA ALA A 34 7.43 -3.23 15.67
C ALA A 34 8.87 -3.68 15.37
N THR A 35 9.53 -4.36 16.34
CA THR A 35 10.90 -4.84 16.13
C THR A 35 11.01 -5.85 14.98
N ILE A 36 10.07 -6.79 14.88
CA ILE A 36 10.03 -7.80 13.81
C ILE A 36 9.82 -7.13 12.45
N VAL A 37 8.90 -6.17 12.37
CA VAL A 37 8.57 -5.48 11.12
C VAL A 37 9.77 -4.70 10.58
N LEU A 38 10.53 -4.01 11.44
CA LEU A 38 11.70 -3.24 11.04
C LEU A 38 12.77 -4.12 10.37
N LEU A 39 12.99 -5.34 10.88
CA LEU A 39 13.91 -6.31 10.28
C LEU A 39 13.41 -6.85 8.93
N GLY A 40 12.10 -6.89 8.71
CA GLY A 40 11.50 -7.34 7.44
C GLY A 40 11.64 -6.31 6.30
N ILE A 41 11.51 -5.01 6.59
CA ILE A 41 11.46 -3.94 5.58
C ILE A 41 12.72 -3.90 4.69
N SER A 42 13.92 -4.15 5.24
CA SER A 42 15.15 -4.15 4.45
C SER A 42 15.17 -5.25 3.37
N ALA A 43 14.55 -6.40 3.62
CA ALA A 43 14.46 -7.48 2.65
C ALA A 43 13.45 -7.19 1.51
N PHE A 44 12.35 -6.49 1.82
CA PHE A 44 11.34 -6.12 0.83
C PHE A 44 11.78 -5.00 -0.12
N GLN A 45 12.58 -4.05 0.35
CA GLN A 45 13.04 -2.94 -0.49
C GLN A 45 13.93 -3.42 -1.65
N GLY A 46 14.91 -4.30 -1.39
CA GLY A 46 15.80 -4.82 -2.44
C GLY A 46 15.08 -5.66 -3.50
N THR A 47 14.05 -6.42 -3.10
CA THR A 47 13.21 -7.16 -4.06
C THR A 47 12.32 -6.23 -4.87
N GLY A 48 11.74 -5.20 -4.25
CA GLY A 48 10.94 -4.19 -4.94
C GLY A 48 11.72 -3.46 -6.05
N GLU A 49 12.94 -3.03 -5.77
CA GLU A 49 13.81 -2.36 -6.75
C GLU A 49 14.17 -3.27 -7.93
N HIS A 50 14.53 -4.53 -7.65
CA HIS A 50 14.84 -5.50 -8.69
C HIS A 50 13.63 -5.83 -9.58
N GLN A 51 12.45 -5.98 -8.98
CA GLN A 51 11.21 -6.20 -9.72
C GLN A 51 10.82 -4.97 -10.55
N ALA A 52 11.02 -3.75 -10.02
CA ALA A 52 10.80 -2.52 -10.78
C ALA A 52 11.73 -2.45 -12.00
N CYS A 53 13.02 -2.74 -11.84
CA CYS A 53 13.99 -2.75 -12.94
C CYS A 53 13.63 -3.81 -14.01
N THR A 54 13.20 -5.00 -13.56
CA THR A 54 12.76 -6.07 -14.46
C THR A 54 11.49 -5.67 -15.23
N ALA A 55 10.52 -5.05 -14.55
CA ALA A 55 9.30 -4.57 -15.17
C ALA A 55 9.60 -3.48 -16.21
N THR A 56 10.43 -2.49 -15.87
CA THR A 56 10.88 -1.44 -16.80
C THR A 56 11.59 -2.05 -18.02
N SER A 57 12.46 -3.03 -17.81
CA SER A 57 13.16 -3.72 -18.91
C SER A 57 12.17 -4.41 -19.86
N LYS A 58 11.14 -5.06 -19.32
CA LYS A 58 10.08 -5.69 -20.13
C LYS A 58 9.23 -4.68 -20.89
N THR A 59 8.95 -3.52 -20.31
CA THR A 59 8.29 -2.41 -21.00
C THR A 59 9.12 -1.93 -22.18
N VAL A 60 10.43 -1.71 -22.00
CA VAL A 60 11.35 -1.30 -23.06
C VAL A 60 11.47 -2.38 -24.15
N GLU A 61 11.52 -3.66 -23.78
CA GLU A 61 11.55 -4.78 -24.73
C GLU A 61 10.29 -4.82 -25.59
N GLY A 62 9.10 -4.65 -24.99
CA GLY A 62 7.83 -4.57 -25.70
C GLY A 62 7.76 -3.37 -26.63
N ALA A 63 8.23 -2.21 -26.17
CA ALA A 63 8.36 -0.99 -26.98
C ALA A 63 9.26 -1.21 -28.20
N ALA A 64 10.42 -1.84 -27.99
CA ALA A 64 11.38 -2.12 -29.05
C ALA A 64 10.86 -3.14 -30.07
N ALA A 65 10.17 -4.19 -29.60
CA ALA A 65 9.52 -5.16 -30.47
C ALA A 65 8.40 -4.51 -31.30
N GLY A 66 7.63 -3.60 -30.70
CA GLY A 66 6.61 -2.80 -31.40
C GLY A 66 7.22 -1.94 -32.51
N TYR A 67 8.34 -1.27 -32.24
CA TYR A 67 9.06 -0.50 -33.25
C TYR A 67 9.60 -1.39 -34.37
N TYR A 68 10.22 -2.53 -34.02
CA TYR A 68 10.77 -3.48 -35.00
C TYR A 68 9.68 -4.00 -35.95
N SER A 69 8.51 -4.33 -35.40
CA SER A 69 7.36 -4.78 -36.21
C SER A 69 6.91 -3.74 -37.25
N LYS A 70 7.13 -2.44 -37.00
CA LYS A 70 6.75 -1.36 -37.92
C LYS A 70 7.86 -0.96 -38.88
N ASN A 71 9.11 -0.96 -38.43
CA ASN A 71 10.24 -0.36 -39.15
C ASN A 71 11.27 -1.38 -39.65
N GLY A 72 11.11 -2.66 -39.32
CA GLY A 72 12.01 -3.75 -39.74
C GLY A 72 13.44 -3.64 -39.19
N SER A 73 13.66 -2.76 -38.21
CA SER A 73 14.97 -2.49 -37.60
C SER A 73 14.79 -2.21 -36.10
N TRP A 74 15.81 -2.53 -35.30
CA TRP A 74 15.77 -2.25 -33.86
C TRP A 74 15.95 -0.76 -33.59
N PRO A 75 15.19 -0.17 -32.65
CA PRO A 75 15.24 1.26 -32.39
C PRO A 75 16.47 1.68 -31.59
N THR A 76 16.87 2.93 -31.81
CA THR A 76 17.74 3.68 -30.90
C THR A 76 16.95 4.22 -29.70
N VAL A 77 17.64 4.63 -28.64
CA VAL A 77 17.00 5.23 -27.45
C VAL A 77 16.13 6.44 -27.83
N ALA A 78 16.61 7.30 -28.74
CA ALA A 78 15.87 8.46 -29.21
C ALA A 78 14.56 8.09 -29.92
N GLN A 79 14.54 6.96 -30.64
CA GLN A 79 13.34 6.48 -31.34
C GLN A 79 12.33 5.83 -30.38
N LEU A 80 12.77 5.31 -29.24
CA LEU A 80 11.86 4.80 -28.20
C LEU A 80 11.18 5.93 -27.41
N THR A 81 11.90 7.01 -27.10
CA THR A 81 11.40 8.12 -26.28
C THR A 81 10.80 9.28 -27.08
N GLY A 82 11.17 9.41 -28.35
CA GLY A 82 10.82 10.56 -29.20
C GLY A 82 9.93 10.22 -30.40
N ALA A 83 9.52 8.96 -30.57
CA ALA A 83 8.57 8.60 -31.62
C ALA A 83 7.16 9.13 -31.31
N SER A 84 6.41 9.41 -32.38
CA SER A 84 4.99 9.77 -32.30
C SER A 84 4.21 8.71 -33.09
N PRO A 85 3.49 7.77 -32.45
CA PRO A 85 3.23 7.64 -31.02
C PRO A 85 4.46 7.14 -30.22
N PRO A 86 4.61 7.54 -28.95
CA PRO A 86 5.70 7.05 -28.11
C PRO A 86 5.49 5.56 -27.83
N TYR A 87 6.59 4.81 -27.93
CA TYR A 87 6.59 3.37 -27.65
C TYR A 87 6.88 3.09 -26.16
N LEU A 88 7.39 4.08 -25.43
CA LEU A 88 7.59 4.11 -23.98
C LEU A 88 6.57 5.00 -23.28
#